data_AF-A0A969MYF8-F1
#
_entry.id   AF-A0A969MYF8-F1
#
_cell.length_a   1.000
_cell.length_b   1.000
_cell.length_c   1.000
_cell.angle_alpha   90.00
_cell.angle_beta   90.00
_cell.angle_gamma   90.00
#
_symmetry.space_group_name_H-M   'P 1'
#
loop_
_entity.id
_entity.type
_entity.pdbx_description
1 polymer ?
#
loop_
_entity_poly.entity_id
_entity_poly.type
_entity_poly.pdbx_seq_one_letter_code
_entity_poly.pdbx_strand_id
1 'polypeptide(L)'
;MESAILEHNQGITVQPNYSPDPSGHSAPTPTSTQRTSGDRTRQKYNRLIDSPELQNLTFLEKEFLRQRWLDQMIWFSDKASLYRDRHYRIRIVTVIGSILVPAMISLGSVCTGAFFLQLPEATAVSPSAASTSPSTESATPAPIASPPSSASVSLAWSRFFLFTGLGLSQIVAILAGVDQFFKFGDRWRHYRSTAELLKTHGWQFLELSGPYESYASNGDHEAAFPVFANQIEEIIQSDVDGYVTQIATQKSFNQGIDNTRF
;
A
#
# COMPACT_ATOMS: atom_id res chain seq x y z
N MET A 1 44.15 -17.93 35.67
CA MET A 1 42.89 -18.39 35.04
C MET A 1 41.93 -17.21 35.01
N GLU A 2 42.24 -16.14 34.25
CA GLU A 2 41.35 -14.97 34.16
C GLU A 2 41.70 -14.06 32.97
N SER A 3 42.08 -14.64 31.83
CA SER A 3 42.56 -13.89 30.65
C SER A 3 41.92 -14.36 29.34
N ALA A 4 40.63 -14.73 29.34
CA ALA A 4 39.96 -15.24 28.14
C ALA A 4 38.43 -15.05 28.11
N ILE A 5 37.89 -13.87 28.48
CA ILE A 5 36.44 -13.59 28.34
C ILE A 5 36.17 -12.20 27.73
N LEU A 6 36.98 -11.74 26.78
CA LEU A 6 36.68 -10.52 26.00
C LEU A 6 37.09 -10.66 24.54
N GLU A 7 36.71 -11.78 23.93
CA GLU A 7 36.75 -11.90 22.47
C GLU A 7 35.46 -12.55 22.01
N HIS A 8 34.97 -12.12 20.84
CA HIS A 8 33.91 -12.77 20.07
C HIS A 8 32.46 -12.28 20.27
N ASN A 9 32.20 -11.02 19.91
CA ASN A 9 30.94 -10.67 19.26
C ASN A 9 31.22 -9.82 18.01
N GLN A 10 31.88 -10.46 17.05
CA GLN A 10 32.10 -9.94 15.70
C GLN A 10 30.85 -10.20 14.86
N GLY A 11 30.51 -9.22 14.02
CA GLY A 11 29.23 -9.06 13.34
C GLY A 11 28.69 -10.29 12.63
N ILE A 12 27.36 -10.45 12.75
CA ILE A 12 26.56 -11.30 11.88
C ILE A 12 26.56 -10.66 10.49
N THR A 13 27.64 -10.89 9.74
CA THR A 13 27.61 -10.74 8.29
C THR A 13 27.00 -12.04 7.78
N VAL A 14 25.73 -12.00 7.35
CA VAL A 14 25.12 -13.10 6.61
C VAL A 14 25.80 -13.16 5.24
N GLN A 15 26.95 -13.82 5.18
CA GLN A 15 27.54 -14.29 3.92
C GLN A 15 26.63 -15.39 3.39
N PRO A 16 26.12 -15.33 2.15
CA PRO A 16 25.42 -16.45 1.56
C PRO A 16 26.41 -17.62 1.44
N ASN A 17 26.13 -18.72 2.13
CA ASN A 17 26.91 -19.95 2.09
C ASN A 17 26.88 -20.52 0.66
N TYR A 18 27.94 -20.29 -0.12
CA TYR A 18 28.13 -20.93 -1.42
C TYR A 18 28.84 -22.25 -1.21
N SER A 19 28.05 -23.33 -1.19
CA SER A 19 28.56 -24.69 -1.29
C SER A 19 28.84 -24.99 -2.77
N PRO A 20 30.07 -25.33 -3.20
CA PRO A 20 30.33 -25.64 -4.59
C PRO A 20 29.67 -26.98 -4.96
N ASP A 21 28.72 -26.94 -5.90
CA ASP A 21 28.14 -28.12 -6.54
C ASP A 21 29.20 -28.74 -7.49
N PRO A 22 29.57 -30.02 -7.34
CA PRO A 22 30.60 -30.66 -8.16
C PRO A 22 30.10 -31.08 -9.55
N SER A 23 28.85 -30.82 -9.91
CA SER A 23 28.32 -31.19 -11.23
C SER A 23 28.63 -30.10 -12.27
N GLY A 24 29.67 -30.34 -13.08
CA GLY A 24 30.18 -29.45 -14.13
C GLY A 24 29.24 -29.16 -15.30
N HIS A 25 28.02 -28.68 -15.02
CA HIS A 25 27.12 -28.09 -15.98
C HIS A 25 27.36 -26.59 -16.00
N SER A 26 27.66 -26.05 -17.19
CA SER A 26 27.95 -24.65 -17.44
C SER A 26 26.98 -23.74 -16.70
N ALA A 27 27.53 -22.83 -15.90
CA ALA A 27 26.76 -21.90 -15.07
C ALA A 27 25.62 -21.24 -15.87
N PRO A 28 24.39 -21.20 -15.36
CA PRO A 28 23.37 -20.34 -15.95
C PRO A 28 23.88 -18.91 -15.87
N THR A 29 24.01 -18.26 -17.02
CA THR A 29 24.31 -16.84 -17.11
C THR A 29 23.32 -16.08 -16.21
N PRO A 30 23.77 -15.23 -15.27
CA PRO A 30 22.85 -14.52 -14.39
C PRO A 30 21.99 -13.57 -15.23
N THR A 31 20.74 -13.95 -15.45
CA THR A 31 19.70 -13.08 -16.02
C THR A 31 19.54 -11.88 -15.08
N SER A 32 19.76 -10.69 -15.60
CA SER A 32 19.98 -9.43 -14.88
C SER A 32 18.76 -8.81 -14.16
N THR A 33 17.85 -9.59 -13.57
CA THR A 33 16.47 -9.13 -13.30
C THR A 33 16.11 -8.72 -11.85
N GLN A 34 17.01 -8.77 -10.86
CA GLN A 34 16.71 -8.14 -9.55
C GLN A 34 17.94 -7.44 -8.94
N ARG A 35 18.33 -6.29 -9.50
CA ARG A 35 18.98 -5.23 -8.70
C ARG A 35 17.88 -4.27 -8.29
N THR A 36 17.58 -4.18 -7.00
CA THR A 36 16.60 -3.20 -6.51
C THR A 36 17.11 -1.78 -6.81
N SER A 37 16.21 -0.80 -6.93
CA SER A 37 16.62 0.61 -7.11
C SER A 37 17.51 1.10 -5.96
N GLY A 38 17.28 0.57 -4.76
CA GLY A 38 18.11 0.80 -3.58
C GLY A 38 19.56 0.33 -3.76
N ASP A 39 19.80 -0.82 -4.41
CA ASP A 39 21.16 -1.37 -4.56
C ASP A 39 22.08 -0.48 -5.39
N ARG A 40 21.55 0.10 -6.48
CA ARG A 40 22.31 1.07 -7.29
C ARG A 40 22.66 2.33 -6.50
N THR A 41 21.71 2.80 -5.70
CA THR A 41 21.88 3.97 -4.84
C THR A 41 22.93 3.68 -3.76
N ARG A 42 22.83 2.53 -3.08
CA ARG A 42 23.81 2.07 -2.09
C ARG A 42 25.22 2.01 -2.67
N GLN A 43 25.37 1.42 -3.86
CA GLN A 43 26.65 1.34 -4.54
C GLN A 43 27.21 2.73 -4.88
N LYS A 44 26.37 3.67 -5.33
CA LYS A 44 26.80 5.05 -5.61
C LYS A 44 27.36 5.72 -4.36
N TYR A 45 26.63 5.68 -3.24
CA TYR A 45 27.07 6.34 -2.00
C TYR A 45 28.25 5.63 -1.34
N ASN A 46 28.31 4.30 -1.39
CA ASN A 46 29.48 3.57 -0.89
C ASN A 46 30.76 4.04 -1.59
N ARG A 47 30.73 4.25 -2.92
CA ARG A 47 31.87 4.80 -3.66
C ARG A 47 32.25 6.22 -3.22
N LEU A 48 31.28 7.04 -2.82
CA LEU A 48 31.53 8.38 -2.29
C LEU A 48 32.15 8.33 -0.89
N ILE A 49 31.67 7.42 -0.03
CA ILE A 49 32.22 7.21 1.32
C ILE A 49 33.66 6.67 1.24
N ASP A 50 33.96 5.86 0.23
CA ASP A 50 35.29 5.32 -0.07
C ASP A 50 36.19 6.30 -0.85
N SER A 51 35.68 7.48 -1.20
CA SER A 51 36.44 8.47 -1.96
C SER A 51 37.61 9.05 -1.14
N PRO A 52 38.69 9.51 -1.81
CA PRO A 52 39.80 10.17 -1.13
C PRO A 52 39.41 11.49 -0.47
N GLU A 53 38.29 12.10 -0.87
CA GLU A 53 37.74 13.30 -0.24
C GLU A 53 37.37 13.05 1.23
N LEU A 54 36.97 11.82 1.56
CA LEU A 54 36.60 11.39 2.91
C LEU A 54 37.71 10.56 3.58
N GLN A 55 38.97 10.77 3.21
CA GLN A 55 40.09 10.01 3.77
C GLN A 55 40.33 10.28 5.26
N ASN A 56 39.95 11.47 5.75
CA ASN A 56 40.19 11.89 7.14
C ASN A 56 39.25 11.21 8.15
N LEU A 57 38.13 10.63 7.68
CA LEU A 57 37.18 9.92 8.54
C LEU A 57 37.73 8.58 9.00
N THR A 58 37.53 8.29 10.28
CA THR A 58 37.87 7.01 10.89
C THR A 58 36.98 5.87 10.37
N PHE A 59 37.42 4.62 10.57
CA PHE A 59 36.65 3.43 10.16
C PHE A 59 35.25 3.41 10.77
N LEU A 60 35.13 3.77 12.05
CA LEU A 60 33.85 3.76 12.76
C LEU A 60 32.87 4.79 12.18
N GLU A 61 33.37 5.98 11.86
CA GLU A 61 32.55 7.05 11.26
C GLU A 61 32.07 6.66 9.86
N LYS A 62 32.93 6.04 9.05
CA LYS A 62 32.52 5.48 7.75
C LYS A 62 31.47 4.39 7.90
N GLU A 63 31.58 3.53 8.91
CA GLU A 63 30.58 2.50 9.14
C GLU A 63 29.24 3.09 9.61
N PHE A 64 29.27 4.15 10.42
CA PHE A 64 28.08 4.91 10.76
C PHE A 64 27.41 5.51 9.51
N LEU A 65 28.18 6.10 8.58
CA LEU A 65 27.62 6.60 7.32
C LEU A 65 26.92 5.50 6.53
N ARG A 66 27.46 4.28 6.51
CA ARG A 66 26.87 3.14 5.77
C ARG A 66 25.64 2.56 6.46
N GLN A 67 25.77 2.21 7.73
CA GLN A 67 24.73 1.49 8.45
C GLN A 67 23.61 2.41 8.92
N ARG A 68 23.96 3.61 9.39
CA ARG A 68 23.00 4.51 10.01
C ARG A 68 22.43 5.50 9.01
N TRP A 69 23.26 6.25 8.30
CA TRP A 69 22.75 7.26 7.39
C TRP A 69 22.23 6.65 6.07
N LEU A 70 23.08 5.92 5.34
CA LEU A 70 22.77 5.42 4.01
C LEU A 70 21.65 4.37 4.03
N ASP A 71 21.71 3.40 4.96
CA ASP A 71 20.68 2.37 5.05
C ASP A 71 19.31 2.96 5.41
N GLN A 72 19.27 3.90 6.36
CA GLN A 72 18.02 4.58 6.73
C GLN A 72 17.48 5.42 5.59
N MET A 73 18.31 6.21 4.92
CA MET A 73 17.91 6.99 3.74
C MET A 73 17.30 6.11 2.64
N ILE A 74 17.91 4.96 2.35
CA ILE A 74 17.38 3.99 1.38
C ILE A 74 16.06 3.41 1.87
N TRP A 75 16.01 2.98 3.14
CA TRP A 75 14.80 2.44 3.74
C TRP A 75 13.63 3.42 3.64
N PHE A 76 13.82 4.69 4.03
CA PHE A 76 12.79 5.73 3.93
C PHE A 76 12.37 5.99 2.48
N SER A 77 13.32 6.03 1.55
CA SER A 77 13.05 6.20 0.13
C SER A 77 12.23 5.05 -0.47
N ASP A 78 12.58 3.81 -0.14
CA ASP A 78 11.88 2.61 -0.61
C ASP A 78 10.51 2.45 0.06
N LYS A 79 10.38 2.80 1.34
CA LYS A 79 9.07 2.88 1.98
C LYS A 79 8.22 3.95 1.30
N ALA A 80 8.76 5.13 1.02
CA ALA A 80 8.01 6.16 0.33
C ALA A 80 7.47 5.67 -1.04
N SER A 81 8.26 4.94 -1.84
CA SER A 81 7.76 4.41 -3.12
C SER A 81 6.66 3.36 -2.95
N LEU A 82 6.80 2.43 -2.00
CA LEU A 82 5.80 1.39 -1.73
C LEU A 82 4.45 1.98 -1.27
N TYR A 83 4.48 2.95 -0.36
CA TYR A 83 3.27 3.59 0.16
C TYR A 83 2.59 4.47 -0.88
N ARG A 84 3.38 5.13 -1.74
CA ARG A 84 2.89 5.82 -2.93
C ARG A 84 2.11 4.84 -3.82
N ASP A 85 2.77 3.78 -4.27
CA ASP A 85 2.16 2.83 -5.21
C ASP A 85 0.90 2.20 -4.65
N ARG A 86 0.90 1.83 -3.36
CA ARG A 86 -0.31 1.32 -2.70
C ARG A 86 -1.44 2.34 -2.68
N HIS A 87 -1.17 3.60 -2.32
CA HIS A 87 -2.18 4.66 -2.28
C HIS A 87 -2.78 4.91 -3.67
N TYR A 88 -1.95 5.04 -4.70
CA TYR A 88 -2.42 5.24 -6.07
C TYR A 88 -3.20 4.02 -6.59
N ARG A 89 -2.78 2.79 -6.27
CA ARG A 89 -3.53 1.58 -6.65
C ARG A 89 -4.92 1.54 -6.03
N ILE A 90 -5.06 1.85 -4.73
CA ILE A 90 -6.38 1.89 -4.08
C ILE A 90 -7.25 2.96 -4.73
N ARG A 91 -6.72 4.17 -4.94
CA ARG A 91 -7.46 5.25 -5.59
C ARG A 91 -7.95 4.88 -6.99
N ILE A 92 -7.11 4.26 -7.81
CA ILE A 92 -7.49 3.85 -9.17
C ILE A 92 -8.66 2.87 -9.11
N VAL A 93 -8.60 1.87 -8.23
CA VAL A 93 -9.68 0.89 -8.07
C VAL A 93 -10.98 1.57 -7.61
N THR A 94 -10.91 2.50 -6.66
CA THR A 94 -12.08 3.23 -6.15
C THR A 94 -12.71 4.12 -7.23
N VAL A 95 -11.91 4.83 -8.02
CA VAL A 95 -12.41 5.72 -9.11
C VAL A 95 -13.02 4.90 -10.25
N ILE A 96 -12.37 3.81 -10.66
CA ILE A 96 -12.94 2.94 -11.70
C ILE A 96 -14.24 2.30 -11.19
N GLY A 97 -14.24 1.81 -9.95
CA GLY A 97 -15.43 1.22 -9.33
C GLY A 97 -16.61 2.19 -9.26
N SER A 98 -16.38 3.45 -8.91
CA SER A 98 -17.46 4.45 -8.83
C SER A 98 -18.04 4.81 -10.21
N ILE A 99 -17.24 4.75 -11.27
CA ILE A 99 -17.70 4.97 -12.65
C ILE A 99 -18.44 3.74 -13.19
N LEU A 100 -18.00 2.53 -12.83
CA LEU A 100 -18.58 1.28 -13.33
C LEU A 100 -19.95 0.98 -12.73
N VAL A 101 -20.17 1.31 -11.45
CA VAL A 101 -21.41 0.98 -10.72
C VAL A 101 -22.66 1.57 -11.40
N PRO A 102 -22.74 2.88 -11.72
CA PRO A 102 -23.89 3.44 -12.44
C PRO A 102 -24.11 2.83 -13.82
N ALA A 103 -23.03 2.55 -14.57
CA ALA A 103 -23.11 1.93 -15.89
C ALA A 103 -23.70 0.52 -15.82
N MET A 104 -23.30 -0.27 -14.81
CA MET A 104 -23.82 -1.62 -14.59
C MET A 104 -25.30 -1.59 -14.19
N ILE A 105 -25.70 -0.65 -13.33
CA ILE A 105 -27.09 -0.45 -12.93
C ILE A 105 -27.95 -0.04 -14.13
N SER A 106 -27.45 0.86 -14.98
CA SER A 106 -28.14 1.34 -16.18
C SER A 106 -28.43 0.22 -17.18
N LEU A 107 -27.45 -0.65 -17.45
CA LEU A 107 -27.61 -1.81 -18.36
C LEU A 107 -28.66 -2.82 -17.86
N GLY A 108 -28.72 -3.08 -16.54
CA GLY A 108 -29.76 -3.93 -15.95
C GLY A 108 -31.17 -3.32 -16.03
N SER A 109 -31.26 -1.99 -15.92
CA SER A 109 -32.53 -1.26 -16.00
C SER A 109 -33.10 -1.23 -17.42
N VAL A 110 -32.25 -1.08 -18.45
CA VAL A 110 -32.65 -1.09 -19.87
C VAL A 110 -33.22 -2.45 -20.28
N CYS A 111 -32.59 -3.56 -19.86
CA CYS A 111 -33.14 -4.90 -20.12
C CYS A 111 -34.46 -5.16 -19.38
N THR A 112 -34.66 -4.57 -18.20
CA THR A 112 -35.93 -4.68 -17.45
C THR A 112 -37.03 -3.81 -18.08
N GLY A 113 -36.69 -2.62 -18.58
CA GLY A 113 -37.62 -1.71 -19.26
C GLY A 113 -38.05 -2.19 -20.65
N ALA A 114 -37.15 -2.82 -21.42
CA ALA A 114 -37.47 -3.39 -22.73
C ALA A 114 -38.49 -4.56 -22.65
N PHE A 115 -38.55 -5.25 -21.51
CA PHE A 115 -39.52 -6.33 -21.28
C PHE A 115 -40.95 -5.82 -21.04
N PHE A 116 -41.11 -4.62 -20.47
CA PHE A 116 -42.43 -4.02 -20.18
C PHE A 116 -43.10 -3.36 -21.39
N LEU A 117 -42.37 -3.08 -22.46
CA LEU A 117 -42.93 -2.52 -23.70
C LEU A 117 -43.42 -3.59 -24.70
N GLN A 118 -43.33 -4.89 -24.35
CA GLN A 118 -43.72 -6.01 -25.23
C GLN A 118 -44.96 -6.77 -24.72
N LEU A 119 -45.89 -6.11 -24.02
CA LEU A 119 -47.21 -6.70 -23.78
C LEU A 119 -48.14 -6.29 -24.93
N PRO A 120 -48.58 -7.21 -25.83
CA PRO A 120 -49.74 -6.93 -26.63
C PRO A 120 -50.91 -6.73 -25.67
N GLU A 121 -51.52 -5.56 -25.76
CA GLU A 121 -52.75 -5.21 -25.09
C GLU A 121 -53.80 -6.26 -25.49
N ALA A 122 -53.97 -7.28 -24.65
CA ALA A 122 -55.05 -8.23 -24.78
C ALA A 122 -56.33 -7.46 -24.44
N THR A 123 -56.84 -6.77 -25.45
CA THR A 123 -58.14 -6.13 -25.48
C THR A 123 -59.15 -7.05 -24.85
N ALA A 124 -59.69 -6.60 -23.71
CA ALA A 124 -60.81 -7.23 -23.04
C ALA A 124 -61.99 -7.34 -24.01
N VAL A 125 -62.37 -8.56 -24.37
CA VAL A 125 -63.69 -8.85 -24.94
C VAL A 125 -64.28 -10.04 -24.17
N SER A 126 -65.31 -9.74 -23.41
CA SER A 126 -66.34 -10.66 -22.91
C SER A 126 -67.69 -9.99 -23.23
N PRO A 127 -68.84 -10.69 -23.28
CA PRO A 127 -69.11 -12.13 -23.17
C PRO A 127 -70.07 -12.65 -24.29
N SER A 128 -70.21 -13.97 -24.51
CA SER A 128 -71.46 -14.54 -25.05
C SER A 128 -71.59 -16.04 -24.78
N ALA A 129 -72.80 -16.44 -24.39
CA ALA A 129 -73.19 -17.75 -23.88
C ALA A 129 -73.20 -18.87 -24.92
N ALA A 130 -72.92 -20.11 -24.48
CA ALA A 130 -73.72 -21.30 -24.81
C ALA A 130 -73.31 -22.49 -23.91
N SER A 131 -74.31 -23.06 -23.25
CA SER A 131 -74.32 -24.30 -22.49
C SER A 131 -73.92 -25.53 -23.31
N THR A 132 -73.29 -26.53 -22.69
CA THR A 132 -73.72 -27.95 -22.64
C THR A 132 -72.74 -28.76 -21.77
N SER A 133 -73.25 -29.53 -20.81
CA SER A 133 -72.57 -30.65 -20.11
C SER A 133 -73.30 -31.95 -20.51
N PRO A 134 -72.91 -33.18 -20.08
CA PRO A 134 -71.69 -33.64 -19.39
C PRO A 134 -71.07 -34.90 -20.06
N SER A 135 -69.87 -35.33 -19.66
CA SER A 135 -69.48 -36.76 -19.59
C SER A 135 -68.18 -36.95 -18.80
N THR A 136 -68.26 -37.87 -17.85
CA THR A 136 -67.21 -38.34 -16.95
C THR A 136 -66.19 -39.18 -17.71
N GLU A 137 -64.90 -38.87 -17.62
CA GLU A 137 -63.85 -39.88 -17.87
C GLU A 137 -62.68 -39.69 -16.90
N SER A 138 -62.40 -40.77 -16.19
CA SER A 138 -61.36 -40.90 -15.18
C SER A 138 -60.03 -41.16 -15.90
N ALA A 139 -59.06 -40.27 -15.75
CA ALA A 139 -57.64 -40.61 -15.86
C ALA A 139 -56.82 -39.49 -15.23
N THR A 140 -56.17 -39.80 -14.10
CA THR A 140 -55.14 -38.99 -13.45
C THR A 140 -54.10 -38.51 -14.46
N PRO A 141 -53.88 -37.19 -14.65
CA PRO A 141 -52.63 -36.74 -15.23
C PRO A 141 -51.62 -36.63 -14.07
N ALA A 142 -50.49 -37.32 -14.20
CA ALA A 142 -49.32 -37.05 -13.38
C ALA A 142 -49.03 -35.54 -13.37
N PRO A 143 -48.54 -34.94 -12.26
CA PRO A 143 -48.20 -33.52 -12.23
C PRO A 143 -47.04 -33.27 -13.20
N ILE A 144 -47.36 -32.90 -14.44
CA ILE A 144 -46.40 -32.31 -15.36
C ILE A 144 -45.99 -31.01 -14.70
N ALA A 145 -44.77 -30.96 -14.16
CA ALA A 145 -44.21 -29.76 -13.56
C ALA A 145 -44.32 -28.62 -14.57
N SER A 146 -45.27 -27.71 -14.37
CA SER A 146 -45.44 -26.51 -15.18
C SER A 146 -44.13 -25.72 -15.16
N PRO A 147 -43.60 -25.28 -16.32
CA PRO A 147 -42.41 -24.44 -16.33
C PRO A 147 -42.68 -23.19 -15.48
N PRO A 148 -41.67 -22.68 -14.75
CA PRO A 148 -41.84 -21.46 -13.98
C PRO A 148 -42.39 -20.37 -14.90
N SER A 149 -43.47 -19.71 -14.48
CA SER A 149 -44.04 -18.59 -15.22
C SER A 149 -42.95 -17.55 -15.50
N SER A 150 -42.93 -16.97 -16.70
CA SER A 150 -41.93 -15.96 -17.10
C SER A 150 -41.78 -14.82 -16.09
N ALA A 151 -42.84 -14.54 -15.33
CA ALA A 151 -42.86 -13.63 -14.19
C ALA A 151 -41.87 -14.00 -13.08
N SER A 152 -41.79 -15.27 -12.65
CA SER A 152 -40.89 -15.68 -11.56
C SER A 152 -39.42 -15.67 -11.99
N VAL A 153 -39.15 -15.98 -13.26
CA VAL A 153 -37.82 -15.86 -13.86
C VAL A 153 -37.39 -14.39 -13.89
N SER A 154 -38.22 -13.48 -14.43
CA SER A 154 -37.88 -12.05 -14.51
C SER A 154 -37.59 -11.41 -13.13
N LEU A 155 -38.33 -11.81 -12.09
CA LEU A 155 -38.14 -11.32 -10.73
C LEU A 155 -36.83 -11.82 -10.11
N ALA A 156 -36.45 -13.08 -10.37
CA ALA A 156 -35.18 -13.64 -9.89
C ALA A 156 -33.97 -12.92 -10.51
N TRP A 157 -34.00 -12.67 -11.82
CA TRP A 157 -32.96 -11.90 -12.51
C TRP A 157 -32.88 -10.45 -12.02
N SER A 158 -34.02 -9.78 -11.84
CA SER A 158 -34.07 -8.42 -11.29
C SER A 158 -33.42 -8.33 -9.90
N ARG A 159 -33.74 -9.28 -9.01
CA ARG A 159 -33.14 -9.35 -7.67
C ARG A 159 -31.64 -9.60 -7.72
N PHE A 160 -31.18 -10.47 -8.61
CA PHE A 160 -29.76 -10.73 -8.81
C PHE A 160 -28.97 -9.47 -9.22
N PHE A 161 -29.47 -8.70 -10.19
CA PHE A 161 -28.82 -7.45 -10.60
C PHE A 161 -28.85 -6.36 -9.51
N LEU A 162 -29.92 -6.29 -8.71
CA LEU A 162 -29.99 -5.37 -7.57
C LEU A 162 -28.97 -5.72 -6.48
N PHE A 163 -28.87 -6.98 -6.06
CA PHE A 163 -27.94 -7.39 -5.01
C PHE A 163 -26.46 -7.32 -5.46
N THR A 164 -26.17 -7.56 -6.74
CA THR A 164 -24.81 -7.44 -7.28
C THR A 164 -24.33 -5.98 -7.31
N GLY A 165 -25.18 -5.05 -7.75
CA GLY A 165 -24.88 -3.61 -7.69
C GLY A 165 -24.68 -3.12 -6.25
N LEU A 166 -25.54 -3.57 -5.32
CA LEU A 166 -25.42 -3.22 -3.90
C LEU A 166 -24.13 -3.77 -3.28
N GLY A 167 -23.78 -5.03 -3.57
CA GLY A 167 -22.53 -5.64 -3.14
C GLY A 167 -21.29 -4.92 -3.66
N LEU A 168 -21.28 -4.54 -4.94
CA LEU A 168 -20.17 -3.78 -5.54
C LEU A 168 -19.98 -2.41 -4.86
N SER A 169 -21.09 -1.71 -4.59
CA SER A 169 -21.05 -0.40 -3.95
C SER A 169 -20.47 -0.47 -2.53
N GLN A 170 -20.82 -1.52 -1.77
CA GLN A 170 -20.28 -1.72 -0.43
C GLN A 170 -18.78 -2.04 -0.45
N ILE A 171 -18.31 -2.80 -1.44
CA ILE A 171 -16.87 -3.05 -1.63
C ILE A 171 -16.14 -1.73 -1.87
N VAL A 172 -16.64 -0.86 -2.77
CA VAL A 172 -16.06 0.45 -3.03
C VAL A 172 -16.04 1.32 -1.76
N ALA A 173 -17.12 1.30 -0.97
CA ALA A 173 -17.19 2.03 0.30
C ALA A 173 -16.17 1.50 1.32
N ILE A 174 -15.98 0.19 1.42
CA ILE A 174 -14.95 -0.42 2.28
C ILE A 174 -13.55 -0.01 1.80
N LEU A 175 -13.28 -0.02 0.49
CA LEU A 175 -11.98 0.43 -0.05
C LEU A 175 -11.69 1.90 0.26
N ALA A 176 -12.71 2.77 0.14
CA ALA A 176 -12.59 4.17 0.51
C ALA A 176 -12.33 4.34 2.02
N GLY A 177 -13.05 3.59 2.85
CA GLY A 177 -12.84 3.55 4.30
C GLY A 177 -11.44 3.06 4.68
N VAL A 178 -10.91 2.04 3.98
CA VAL A 178 -9.54 1.53 4.15
C VAL A 178 -8.51 2.61 3.81
N ASP A 179 -8.67 3.35 2.71
CA ASP A 179 -7.74 4.45 2.37
C ASP A 179 -7.72 5.53 3.47
N GLN A 180 -8.89 5.87 4.02
CA GLN A 180 -9.02 6.86 5.09
C GLN A 180 -8.47 6.38 6.44
N PHE A 181 -8.70 5.11 6.79
CA PHE A 181 -8.22 4.52 8.04
C PHE A 181 -6.69 4.44 8.08
N PHE A 182 -6.07 4.04 6.96
CA PHE A 182 -4.63 3.83 6.89
C PHE A 182 -3.84 5.10 6.55
N LYS A 183 -4.49 6.23 6.21
CA LYS A 183 -3.83 7.51 5.88
C LYS A 183 -2.59 7.33 5.00
N PHE A 184 -2.69 6.52 3.95
CA PHE A 184 -1.52 6.16 3.13
C PHE A 184 -0.87 7.38 2.48
N GLY A 185 -1.68 8.39 2.14
CA GLY A 185 -1.20 9.67 1.61
C GLY A 185 -0.29 10.43 2.58
N ASP A 186 -0.67 10.52 3.85
CA ASP A 186 0.10 11.26 4.86
C ASP A 186 1.41 10.54 5.20
N ARG A 187 1.36 9.21 5.33
CA ARG A 187 2.54 8.38 5.58
C ARG A 187 3.54 8.43 4.43
N TRP A 188 3.08 8.37 3.18
CA TRP A 188 3.97 8.51 2.03
C TRP A 188 4.70 9.86 2.03
N ARG A 189 3.97 10.97 2.27
CA ARG A 189 4.57 12.30 2.30
C ARG A 189 5.61 12.42 3.41
N HIS A 190 5.31 11.88 4.58
CA HIS A 190 6.23 11.84 5.72
C HIS A 190 7.52 11.08 5.39
N TYR A 191 7.43 9.83 4.93
CA TYR A 191 8.63 9.07 4.54
C TYR A 191 9.42 9.73 3.42
N ARG A 192 8.73 10.37 2.46
CA ARG A 192 9.39 11.12 1.40
C ARG A 192 10.11 12.35 1.97
N SER A 193 9.49 13.13 2.86
CA SER A 193 10.16 14.29 3.46
C SER A 193 11.38 13.88 4.27
N THR A 194 11.29 12.83 5.08
CA THR A 194 12.41 12.32 5.87
C THR A 194 13.54 11.85 4.95
N ALA A 195 13.22 11.11 3.88
CA ALA A 195 14.20 10.67 2.88
C ALA A 195 14.88 11.85 2.15
N GLU A 196 14.14 12.89 1.77
CA GLU A 196 14.74 14.06 1.12
C GLU A 196 15.59 14.88 2.10
N LEU A 197 15.22 14.95 3.38
CA LEU A 197 16.01 15.62 4.42
C LEU A 197 17.32 14.88 4.69
N LEU A 198 17.27 13.56 4.87
CA LEU A 198 18.45 12.69 4.99
C LEU A 198 19.42 12.85 3.82
N LYS A 199 18.90 12.93 2.58
CA LYS A 199 19.73 13.21 1.40
C LYS A 199 20.34 14.61 1.45
N THR A 200 19.56 15.60 1.83
CA THR A 200 20.00 17.01 1.87
C THR A 200 21.15 17.18 2.85
N HIS A 201 21.01 16.70 4.09
CA HIS A 201 22.10 16.73 5.08
C HIS A 201 23.30 15.90 4.64
N GLY A 202 23.07 14.77 3.98
CA GLY A 202 24.13 13.95 3.39
C GLY A 202 24.98 14.73 2.39
N TRP A 203 24.35 15.42 1.43
CA TRP A 203 25.07 16.24 0.46
C TRP A 203 25.74 17.46 1.09
N GLN A 204 25.06 18.12 2.03
CA GLN A 204 25.64 19.25 2.77
C GLN A 204 26.89 18.85 3.54
N PHE A 205 26.91 17.67 4.17
CA PHE A 205 28.10 17.16 4.84
C PHE A 205 29.20 16.80 3.85
N LEU A 206 28.88 16.08 2.77
CA LEU A 206 29.88 15.68 1.76
C LEU A 206 30.56 16.89 1.12
N GLU A 207 29.81 17.96 0.82
CA GLU A 207 30.33 19.19 0.21
C GLU A 207 30.81 20.23 1.25
N LEU A 208 30.73 19.93 2.55
CA LEU A 208 30.97 20.88 3.65
C LEU A 208 30.22 22.21 3.44
N SER A 209 28.95 22.14 3.05
CA SER A 209 28.09 23.28 2.75
C SER A 209 26.96 23.45 3.77
N GLY A 210 26.29 24.60 3.73
CA GLY A 210 25.21 24.94 4.66
C GLY A 210 25.66 24.88 6.12
N PRO A 211 25.06 24.02 6.99
CA PRO A 211 25.43 23.93 8.41
C PRO A 211 26.90 23.55 8.67
N TYR A 212 27.60 23.03 7.66
CA TYR A 212 28.98 22.54 7.77
C TYR A 212 30.03 23.50 7.15
N GLU A 213 29.62 24.69 6.68
CA GLU A 213 30.53 25.66 6.04
C GLU A 213 31.71 26.07 6.92
N SER A 214 31.51 26.09 8.25
CA SER A 214 32.57 26.39 9.23
C SER A 214 33.76 25.43 9.15
N TYR A 215 33.56 24.23 8.61
CA TYR A 215 34.59 23.20 8.47
C TYR A 215 35.20 23.15 7.05
N ALA A 216 34.61 23.89 6.10
CA ALA A 216 35.02 23.90 4.70
C ALA A 216 36.41 24.50 4.48
N SER A 217 36.82 25.49 5.29
CA SER A 217 38.12 26.17 5.11
C SER A 217 39.32 25.23 5.22
N ASN A 218 39.19 24.18 6.02
CA ASN A 218 40.22 23.19 6.27
C ASN A 218 39.93 21.85 5.57
N GLY A 219 38.79 21.73 4.87
CA GLY A 219 38.34 20.47 4.27
C GLY A 219 38.17 19.35 5.31
N ASP A 220 37.72 19.69 6.52
CA ASP A 220 37.76 18.79 7.66
C ASP A 220 36.41 18.11 7.93
N HIS A 221 36.19 16.98 7.26
CA HIS A 221 35.02 16.14 7.48
C HIS A 221 35.01 15.45 8.85
N GLU A 222 36.17 15.23 9.48
CA GLU A 222 36.26 14.61 10.81
C GLU A 222 35.67 15.55 11.87
N ALA A 223 36.05 16.83 11.85
CA ALA A 223 35.50 17.84 12.74
C ALA A 223 34.00 18.11 12.51
N ALA A 224 33.51 17.96 11.27
CA ALA A 224 32.10 18.12 10.92
C ALA A 224 31.23 16.91 11.27
N PHE A 225 31.83 15.71 11.39
CA PHE A 225 31.11 14.45 11.57
C PHE A 225 30.21 14.41 12.82
N PRO A 226 30.64 14.87 14.01
CA PRO A 226 29.77 14.86 15.20
C PRO A 226 28.50 15.70 15.01
N VAL A 227 28.59 16.83 14.32
CA VAL A 227 27.43 17.67 13.99
C VAL A 227 26.51 16.94 13.02
N PHE A 228 27.08 16.28 12.01
CA PHE A 228 26.31 15.48 11.06
C PHE A 228 25.60 14.31 11.74
N ALA A 229 26.31 13.52 12.53
CA ALA A 229 25.75 12.37 13.24
C ALA A 229 24.58 12.79 14.14
N ASN A 230 24.72 13.89 14.89
CA ASN A 230 23.64 14.43 15.72
C ASN A 230 22.41 14.84 14.88
N GLN A 231 22.61 15.52 13.74
CA GLN A 231 21.50 15.90 12.85
C GLN A 231 20.77 14.68 12.28
N ILE A 232 21.50 13.65 11.85
CA ILE A 232 20.90 12.40 11.37
C ILE A 232 20.12 11.70 12.48
N GLU A 233 20.67 11.62 13.68
CA GLU A 233 19.96 11.01 14.82
C GLU A 233 18.73 11.82 15.24
N GLU A 234 18.79 13.15 15.21
CA GLU A 234 17.63 14.02 15.49
C GLU A 234 16.51 13.79 14.47
N ILE A 235 16.84 13.72 13.18
CA ILE A 235 15.86 13.43 12.12
C ILE A 235 15.20 12.08 12.35
N ILE A 236 15.99 11.05 12.69
CA ILE A 236 15.48 9.70 12.87
C ILE A 236 14.67 9.58 14.17
N GLN A 237 15.11 10.20 15.26
CA GLN A 237 14.37 10.23 16.52
C GLN A 237 13.05 10.99 16.35
N SER A 238 13.05 12.13 15.65
CA SER A 238 11.84 12.90 15.36
C SER A 238 10.81 12.09 14.56
N ASP A 239 11.25 11.28 13.59
CA ASP A 239 10.38 10.41 12.80
C ASP A 239 9.76 9.29 13.65
N VAL A 240 10.54 8.69 14.57
CA VAL A 240 10.05 7.65 15.50
C VAL A 240 9.09 8.25 16.55
N ASP A 241 9.45 9.39 17.14
CA ASP A 241 8.68 10.03 18.19
C ASP A 241 7.38 10.64 17.67
N GLY A 242 7.33 11.12 16.42
CA GLY A 242 6.11 11.61 15.79
C GLY A 242 4.92 10.63 15.85
N TYR A 243 5.20 9.33 16.00
CA TYR A 243 4.21 8.29 16.23
C TYR A 243 3.78 8.13 17.70
N VAL A 244 4.66 8.42 18.66
CA VAL A 244 4.43 8.24 20.10
C VAL A 244 3.85 9.50 20.75
N THR A 245 4.28 10.72 20.34
CA THR A 245 3.86 11.98 21.00
C THR A 245 2.43 12.39 20.69
N GLN A 246 1.84 11.97 19.57
CA GLN A 246 0.42 12.23 19.29
C GLN A 246 -0.49 11.52 20.30
N ILE A 247 -0.07 10.35 20.79
CA ILE A 247 -0.81 9.58 21.80
C ILE A 247 -0.64 10.21 23.20
N ALA A 248 0.55 10.76 23.50
CA ALA A 248 0.81 11.46 24.76
C ALA A 248 0.08 12.81 24.85
N THR A 249 0.05 13.58 23.76
CA THR A 249 -0.60 14.92 23.71
C THR A 249 -2.13 14.83 23.77
N GLN A 250 -2.72 13.77 23.20
CA GLN A 250 -4.16 13.52 23.31
C GLN A 250 -4.57 13.19 24.76
N LYS A 251 -3.71 12.50 25.51
CA LYS A 251 -3.97 12.11 26.90
C LYS A 251 -3.94 13.31 27.86
N SER A 252 -3.01 14.24 27.69
CA SER A 252 -2.90 15.45 28.52
C SER A 252 -4.00 16.47 28.21
N PHE A 253 -4.44 16.60 26.96
CA PHE A 253 -5.58 17.46 26.60
C PHE A 253 -6.90 16.97 27.22
N ASN A 254 -7.19 15.66 27.15
CA ASN A 254 -8.40 15.10 27.79
C ASN A 254 -8.36 15.24 29.32
N GLN A 255 -7.21 15.01 29.96
CA GLN A 255 -7.06 15.18 31.41
C GLN A 255 -7.21 16.64 31.87
N GLY A 256 -6.82 17.61 31.05
CA GLY A 256 -7.02 19.04 31.36
C GLY A 256 -8.49 19.48 31.31
N ILE A 257 -9.31 18.84 30.46
CA ILE A 257 -10.74 19.13 30.35
C ILE A 257 -11.55 18.47 31.48
N ASP A 258 -11.13 17.29 31.96
CA ASP A 258 -11.80 16.63 33.08
C ASP A 258 -11.56 17.35 34.42
N ASN A 259 -10.39 17.96 34.62
CA ASN A 259 -10.06 18.72 35.83
C ASN A 259 -10.73 20.11 35.92
N THR A 260 -11.33 20.62 34.84
CA THR A 260 -11.95 21.95 34.78
C THR A 260 -13.48 21.91 34.82
N ARG A 261 -14.07 20.73 35.09
CA ARG A 261 -15.53 20.49 35.14
C ARG A 261 -16.13 20.34 36.55
N PHE A 262 -15.46 20.82 37.59
CA PHE A 262 -16.02 20.94 38.94
C PHE A 262 -16.17 22.40 39.35
#